data_AF-N8QD98-F1
#
_entry.id   AF-N8QD98-F1
#
_cell.length_a   1.000
_cell.length_b   1.000
_cell.length_c   1.000
_cell.angle_alpha   90.00
_cell.angle_beta   90.00
_cell.angle_gamma   90.00
#
_symmetry.space_group_name_H-M   'P 1'
#
loop_
_entity.id
_entity.type
_entity.pdbx_description
1 polymer ?
#
loop_
_entity_poly.entity_id
_entity_poly.type
_entity_poly.pdbx_seq_one_letter_code
_entity_poly.pdbx_strand_id
1 'polypeptide(L)'
;MTDSVYKGFKENGDAFSVATLIYARLRRVAGRVIDVMYLVQNKDYAQYVVGLAQAEKDAELDRHAARLNALIVAEREPEFVVIQEEKKVIAEIVQNEVEVTEDEIYRAQVSHHYIGALR
;
A
#
# COMPACT_ATOMS: atom_id res chain seq x y z
N MET A 1 0.51 -12.59 -17.51
CA MET A 1 1.38 -11.62 -16.82
C MET A 1 0.81 -11.38 -15.42
N THR A 2 1.11 -12.23 -14.45
CA THR A 2 0.56 -12.14 -13.07
C THR A 2 1.61 -12.54 -12.05
N ASP A 3 2.80 -11.95 -12.12
CA ASP A 3 3.89 -12.20 -11.14
C ASP A 3 4.10 -11.05 -10.14
N SER A 4 3.40 -9.92 -10.30
CA SER A 4 3.70 -8.72 -9.52
C SER A 4 2.89 -8.55 -8.23
N VAL A 5 1.84 -9.34 -8.00
CA VAL A 5 0.85 -9.08 -6.92
C VAL A 5 1.29 -9.67 -5.56
N TYR A 6 2.23 -10.63 -5.54
CA TYR A 6 2.68 -11.29 -4.30
C TYR A 6 4.14 -11.02 -3.96
N LYS A 7 4.68 -9.88 -4.41
CA LYS A 7 6.06 -9.47 -4.10
C LYS A 7 6.27 -9.11 -2.62
N GLY A 8 5.19 -9.05 -1.85
CA GLY A 8 5.21 -8.71 -0.42
C GLY A 8 5.61 -9.88 0.48
N PHE A 9 6.50 -9.59 1.42
CA PHE A 9 7.03 -10.34 2.56
C PHE A 9 7.94 -11.52 2.19
N LYS A 10 7.67 -12.18 1.06
CA LYS A 10 8.44 -13.33 0.56
C LYS A 10 9.85 -13.00 0.05
N GLU A 11 10.09 -11.82 -0.51
CA GLU A 11 11.42 -11.44 -1.02
C GLU A 11 12.39 -11.01 0.10
N ASN A 12 11.89 -10.79 1.31
CA ASN A 12 12.72 -10.47 2.48
C ASN A 12 13.20 -11.77 3.15
N GLY A 13 14.48 -12.15 2.99
CA GLY A 13 15.07 -13.29 3.71
C GLY A 13 14.93 -13.21 5.24
N ASP A 14 14.82 -11.98 5.76
CA ASP A 14 14.56 -11.68 7.16
C ASP A 14 13.19 -12.16 7.65
N ALA A 15 12.15 -12.02 6.82
CA ALA A 15 10.80 -12.45 7.11
C ALA A 15 10.73 -13.95 7.36
N PHE A 16 11.31 -14.72 6.43
CA PHE A 16 11.41 -16.18 6.53
C PHE A 16 12.21 -16.60 7.77
N SER A 17 13.36 -15.95 7.99
CA SER A 17 14.22 -16.25 9.14
C SER A 17 13.47 -16.05 10.47
N VAL A 18 12.79 -14.93 10.64
CA VAL A 18 11.99 -14.67 11.86
C VAL A 18 10.83 -15.66 12.00
N ALA A 19 10.14 -15.97 10.91
CA ALA A 19 9.04 -16.93 10.91
C ALA A 19 9.50 -18.34 11.35
N THR A 20 10.69 -18.79 10.93
CA THR A 20 11.24 -20.08 11.39
C THR A 20 11.59 -20.08 12.88
N LEU A 21 12.07 -18.96 13.43
CA LEU A 21 12.33 -18.82 14.87
C LEU A 21 11.04 -18.88 15.69
N ILE A 22 9.99 -18.20 15.23
CA ILE A 22 8.65 -18.27 15.83
C ILE A 22 8.14 -19.71 15.80
N TYR A 23 8.22 -20.39 14.65
CA TYR A 23 7.82 -21.79 14.53
C TYR A 23 8.58 -22.69 15.53
N ALA A 24 9.90 -22.57 15.58
CA ALA A 24 10.73 -23.36 16.49
C ALA A 24 10.35 -23.13 17.96
N ARG A 25 10.11 -21.88 18.35
CA ARG A 25 9.75 -21.52 19.72
C ARG A 25 8.32 -21.94 20.07
N LEU A 26 7.32 -21.67 19.22
CA LEU A 26 5.94 -22.14 19.38
C LEU A 26 5.87 -23.66 19.58
N ARG A 27 6.63 -24.41 18.79
CA ARG A 27 6.68 -25.87 18.90
C ARG A 27 7.23 -26.32 20.25
N ARG A 28 8.19 -25.59 20.82
CA ARG A 28 8.82 -25.92 22.12
C ARG A 28 7.94 -25.54 23.31
N VAL A 29 7.32 -24.36 23.29
CA VAL A 29 6.58 -23.85 24.46
C VAL A 29 5.12 -24.30 24.49
N ALA A 30 4.50 -24.46 23.32
CA ALA A 30 3.06 -24.71 23.19
C ALA A 30 2.74 -25.99 22.39
N GLY A 31 3.75 -26.70 21.87
CA GLY A 31 3.55 -27.86 21.00
C GLY A 31 2.91 -27.52 19.66
N ARG A 32 2.81 -26.23 19.32
CA ARG A 32 2.06 -25.75 18.16
C ARG A 32 2.93 -25.67 16.91
N VAL A 33 2.39 -26.15 15.80
CA VAL A 33 3.01 -26.11 14.47
C VAL A 33 2.26 -25.09 13.61
N ILE A 34 3.01 -24.33 12.83
CA ILE A 34 2.49 -23.33 11.89
C ILE A 34 3.11 -23.56 10.51
N ASP A 35 2.42 -23.12 9.46
CA ASP A 35 2.98 -23.10 8.11
C ASP A 35 3.81 -21.83 7.93
N VAL A 36 5.14 -21.98 7.96
CA VAL A 36 6.09 -20.88 7.80
C VAL A 36 6.01 -20.29 6.39
N MET A 37 5.80 -21.10 5.36
CA MET A 37 5.78 -20.63 3.98
C MET A 37 4.52 -19.80 3.72
N TYR A 38 3.38 -20.23 4.28
CA TYR A 38 2.14 -19.48 4.20
C TYR A 38 2.17 -18.20 5.05
N LEU A 39 2.77 -18.24 6.24
CA LEU A 39 3.05 -17.03 7.04
C LEU A 39 3.81 -15.99 6.22
N VAL A 40 4.79 -16.46 5.44
CA VAL A 40 5.63 -15.57 4.63
C VAL A 40 4.94 -15.02 3.38
N GLN A 41 3.77 -15.54 3.01
CA GLN A 41 3.04 -15.15 1.80
C GLN A 41 1.74 -14.37 2.10
N ASN A 42 1.24 -14.45 3.33
CA ASN A 42 -0.04 -13.87 3.71
C ASN A 42 0.11 -13.00 4.96
N LYS A 43 -0.02 -11.68 4.78
CA LYS A 43 0.12 -10.69 5.86
C LYS A 43 -0.92 -10.84 6.96
N ASP A 44 -2.17 -11.18 6.62
CA ASP A 44 -3.24 -11.36 7.60
C ASP A 44 -2.95 -12.58 8.48
N TYR A 45 -2.49 -13.67 7.86
CA TYR A 45 -2.05 -14.85 8.60
C TYR A 45 -0.82 -14.57 9.45
N ALA A 46 0.15 -13.79 8.95
CA ALA A 46 1.30 -13.35 9.73
C ALA A 46 0.87 -12.54 10.96
N GLN A 47 -0.09 -11.62 10.81
CA GLN A 47 -0.62 -10.83 11.92
C GLN A 47 -1.36 -11.69 12.95
N TYR A 48 -2.12 -12.69 12.48
CA TYR A 48 -2.73 -13.68 13.36
C TYR A 48 -1.66 -14.45 14.16
N VAL A 49 -0.58 -14.89 13.51
CA VAL A 49 0.52 -15.62 14.18
C VAL A 49 1.24 -14.73 15.19
N VAL A 50 1.39 -13.41 14.94
CA VAL A 50 1.92 -12.46 15.93
C VAL A 50 1.06 -12.47 17.19
N GLY A 51 -0.26 -12.33 17.06
CA GLY A 51 -1.17 -12.35 18.21
C GLY A 51 -1.15 -13.69 18.94
N LEU A 52 -1.08 -14.79 18.18
CA LEU A 52 -0.96 -16.13 18.73
C LEU A 52 0.35 -16.33 19.51
N ALA A 53 1.48 -15.83 19.01
CA ALA A 53 2.76 -15.87 19.70
C ALA A 53 2.76 -15.08 21.01
N GLN A 54 2.16 -13.88 21.00
CA GLN A 54 2.05 -13.02 22.18
C GLN A 54 1.15 -13.61 23.27
N ALA A 55 0.14 -14.39 22.89
CA ALA A 55 -0.74 -15.06 23.84
C ALA A 55 -0.03 -16.12 24.71
N GLU A 56 1.09 -16.68 24.23
CA GLU A 56 1.88 -17.69 24.95
C GLU A 56 2.70 -17.11 26.11
N LYS A 57 2.80 -15.77 26.22
CA LYS A 57 3.53 -15.04 27.29
C LYS A 57 4.98 -15.49 27.48
N ASP A 58 5.64 -15.85 26.38
CA ASP A 58 7.04 -16.26 26.35
C ASP A 58 7.91 -15.14 25.79
N ALA A 59 8.93 -14.72 26.56
CA ALA A 59 9.71 -13.54 26.24
C ALA A 59 10.50 -13.65 24.90
N GLU A 60 10.92 -14.86 24.53
CA GLU A 60 11.61 -15.09 23.26
C GLU A 60 10.62 -15.00 22.08
N LEU A 61 9.42 -15.59 22.23
CA LEU A 61 8.31 -15.44 21.28
C LEU A 61 7.88 -14.00 21.12
N ASP A 62 7.71 -13.25 22.21
CA ASP A 62 7.32 -11.84 22.17
C ASP A 62 8.34 -11.01 21.37
N ARG A 63 9.63 -11.27 21.57
CA ARG A 63 10.70 -10.61 20.82
C ARG A 63 10.62 -10.94 19.32
N HIS A 64 10.41 -12.20 18.96
CA HIS A 64 10.29 -12.59 17.56
C HIS A 64 9.00 -12.05 16.92
N ALA A 65 7.89 -12.08 17.63
CA ALA A 65 6.60 -11.55 17.20
C ALA A 65 6.67 -10.03 16.96
N ALA A 66 7.36 -9.29 17.84
CA ALA A 66 7.61 -7.87 17.64
C ALA A 66 8.44 -7.58 16.38
N ARG A 67 9.49 -8.37 16.14
CA ARG A 67 10.30 -8.24 14.91
C ARG A 67 9.49 -8.57 13.65
N LEU A 68 8.67 -9.62 13.69
CA LEU A 68 7.78 -9.99 12.59
C LEU A 68 6.79 -8.85 12.30
N ASN A 69 6.15 -8.30 13.33
CA ASN A 69 5.20 -7.20 13.18
C ASN A 69 5.86 -5.94 12.58
N ALA A 70 7.10 -5.63 12.97
CA ALA A 70 7.84 -4.52 12.37
C ALA A 70 8.07 -4.71 10.86
N LEU A 71 8.37 -5.94 10.42
CA LEU A 71 8.51 -6.26 8.99
C LEU A 71 7.18 -6.16 8.24
N ILE A 72 6.08 -6.59 8.86
CA ILE A 72 4.72 -6.47 8.28
C ILE A 72 4.34 -4.99 8.11
N VAL A 73 4.60 -4.16 9.13
CA VAL A 73 4.31 -2.72 9.11
C VAL A 73 5.18 -1.98 8.11
N ALA A 74 6.49 -2.29 8.04
CA ALA A 74 7.41 -1.65 7.09
C ALA A 74 7.01 -1.87 5.62
N GLU A 75 6.26 -2.94 5.35
CA GLU A 75 5.77 -3.27 4.01
C GLU A 75 4.33 -2.82 3.76
N ARG A 76 3.62 -2.34 4.78
CA ARG A 76 2.49 -1.46 4.50
C ARG A 76 3.13 -0.14 4.08
N GLU A 77 3.05 0.17 2.78
CA GLU A 77 3.18 1.57 2.36
C GLU A 77 2.30 2.42 3.30
N PRO A 78 2.73 3.64 3.67
CA PRO A 78 1.89 4.49 4.49
C PRO A 78 0.57 4.68 3.74
N GLU A 79 -0.49 4.03 4.21
CA GLU A 79 -1.85 4.45 3.91
C GLU A 79 -1.93 5.86 4.46
N PHE A 80 -1.68 6.84 3.59
CA PHE A 80 -2.00 8.22 3.87
C PHE A 80 -3.47 8.23 4.22
N VAL A 81 -3.78 8.39 5.51
CA VAL A 81 -5.12 8.70 5.95
C VAL A 81 -5.42 10.05 5.34
N VAL A 82 -6.08 10.06 4.18
CA VAL A 82 -6.62 11.29 3.60
C VAL A 82 -7.69 11.75 4.57
N ILE A 83 -7.30 12.62 5.50
CA ILE A 83 -8.23 13.39 6.32
C ILE A 83 -9.08 14.16 5.30
N GLN A 84 -10.36 13.82 5.20
CA GLN A 84 -11.30 14.40 4.24
C GLN A 84 -11.67 15.86 4.57
N GLU A 85 -10.68 16.71 4.82
CA GLU A 85 -10.88 18.15 5.02
C GLU A 85 -10.54 18.98 3.77
N GLU A 86 -9.89 18.41 2.77
CA GLU A 86 -9.47 19.15 1.56
C GLU A 86 -10.58 19.37 0.51
N LYS A 87 -11.75 18.72 0.64
CA LYS A 87 -12.87 18.94 -0.30
C LYS A 87 -13.46 20.34 -0.24
N LYS A 88 -13.15 21.14 0.78
CA LYS A 88 -13.67 22.51 0.90
C LYS A 88 -12.85 23.54 0.13
N VAL A 89 -11.56 23.30 -0.11
CA VAL A 89 -10.66 24.29 -0.73
C VAL A 89 -10.81 24.31 -2.26
N ILE A 90 -11.06 23.15 -2.88
CA ILE A 90 -11.21 23.07 -4.35
C ILE A 90 -12.50 23.74 -4.84
N ALA A 91 -13.56 23.75 -4.03
CA ALA A 91 -14.84 24.38 -4.39
C ALA A 91 -14.77 25.91 -4.44
N GLU A 92 -13.83 26.54 -3.74
CA GLU A 92 -13.70 27.99 -3.66
C GLU A 92 -12.88 28.57 -4.81
N ILE A 93 -11.95 27.78 -5.39
CA ILE A 93 -11.10 28.22 -6.51
C ILE A 93 -11.89 28.25 -7.84
N VAL A 94 -12.82 27.32 -8.04
CA VAL A 94 -13.63 27.21 -9.28
C VAL A 94 -14.62 28.39 -9.45
N GLN A 95 -14.97 29.10 -8.37
CA GLN A 95 -15.91 30.23 -8.46
C GLN A 95 -15.30 31.52 -9.01
N ASN A 96 -13.99 31.53 -9.31
CA ASN A 96 -13.28 32.71 -9.77
C ASN A 96 -12.80 32.61 -11.23
N GLU A 97 -13.38 31.71 -12.03
CA GLU A 97 -13.17 31.71 -13.48
C GLU A 97 -13.90 32.92 -14.11
N VAL A 98 -13.06 33.87 -14.53
CA VAL A 98 -13.39 35.08 -15.28
C VAL A 98 -14.34 34.75 -16.43
N GLU A 99 -15.49 35.43 -16.49
CA GLU A 99 -16.42 35.36 -17.62
C GLU A 99 -15.71 35.79 -18.91
N VAL A 100 -15.35 34.81 -19.75
CA VAL A 100 -14.85 35.06 -21.10
C VAL A 100 -15.98 35.70 -21.91
N THR A 101 -15.82 36.97 -22.25
CA THR A 101 -16.83 37.76 -22.95
C THR A 101 -16.80 37.42 -24.46
N GLU A 102 -17.96 37.44 -25.12
CA GLU A 102 -18.13 37.03 -26.53
C GLU A 102 -17.17 37.74 -27.52
N ASP A 103 -16.71 38.95 -27.17
CA ASP A 103 -15.75 39.73 -27.95
C ASP A 103 -14.35 39.09 -28.06
N GLU A 104 -13.91 38.30 -27.07
CA GLU A 104 -12.62 37.59 -27.13
C GLU A 104 -12.65 36.41 -28.10
N ILE A 105 -13.80 35.74 -28.22
CA ILE A 105 -14.01 34.61 -29.13
C ILE A 105 -13.99 35.11 -30.59
N TYR A 106 -14.58 36.27 -30.88
CA TYR A 106 -14.63 36.84 -32.23
C TYR A 106 -13.24 37.19 -32.78
N ARG A 107 -12.33 37.68 -31.93
CA ARG A 107 -10.95 38.01 -32.32
C ARG A 107 -10.08 36.78 -32.58
N ALA A 108 -10.46 35.62 -32.04
CA ALA A 108 -9.72 34.36 -32.21
C ALA A 108 -10.10 33.60 -33.48
N GLN A 109 -11.17 33.99 -34.21
CA GLN A 109 -11.50 33.40 -35.50
C GLN A 109 -10.55 33.91 -36.60
N VAL A 110 -9.42 33.22 -36.76
CA VAL A 110 -8.49 33.43 -37.88
C VAL A 110 -9.16 32.96 -39.18
N SER A 111 -9.16 33.82 -40.21
CA SER A 111 -9.68 33.52 -41.55
C SER A 111 -8.88 32.38 -42.18
N HIS A 112 -9.50 31.21 -42.32
CA HIS A 112 -8.90 30.09 -43.04
C HIS A 112 -8.92 30.38 -44.53
N HIS A 113 -7.79 30.86 -45.08
CA HIS A 113 -7.63 31.01 -46.52
C HIS A 113 -7.38 29.61 -47.13
N TYR A 114 -8.34 29.10 -47.91
CA TYR A 114 -8.21 27.83 -48.61
C TYR A 114 -7.21 27.97 -49.77
N ILE A 115 -6.00 27.43 -49.62
CA ILE A 115 -5.04 27.29 -50.72
C ILE A 115 -5.24 25.90 -51.32
N GLY A 116 -5.86 25.86 -52.49
CA GLY A 116 -6.35 24.65 -53.14
C GLY A 116 -5.26 23.69 -53.62
N ALA A 117 -5.64 22.42 -53.75
CA ALA A 117 -4.86 21.43 -54.47
C ALA A 117 -5.10 21.59 -55.98
N LEU A 118 -4.11 22.16 -56.69
CA LEU A 118 -3.91 21.95 -58.12
C LEU A 118 -2.66 21.09 -58.29
N ARG A 119 -2.82 19.76 -58.32
CA ARG A 119 -2.18 18.86 -59.28
C ARG A 119 -2.67 17.43 -59.14
#